data_AF-A0A6L8GZS5-F1
#
_entry.id   AF-A0A6L8GZS5-F1
#
_cell.length_a   1.000
_cell.length_b   1.000
_cell.length_c   1.000
_cell.angle_alpha   90.00
_cell.angle_beta   90.00
_cell.angle_gamma   90.00
#
_symmetry.space_group_name_H-M   'P 1'
#
loop_
_entity.id
_entity.type
_entity.pdbx_description
1 polymer ?
#
loop_
_entity_poly.entity_id
_entity_poly.type
_entity_poly.pdbx_seq_one_letter_code
_entity_poly.pdbx_strand_id
1 'polypeptide(L)'
;MLNELKKEKMMNNKVWIKTTPSIIKGGVMLFSVLFLFSIVLIAKAQEVTTAEPDEHVPLTEESQKAKQTYTKLMHAVYLQRYDSDLTKAMDIYDQLVKLAPEFAYVWYRRGQLRYKMQNVRGAEADMEKTLEIDGANVLATWQLAQILAHRAYYSRGENVTKVLDTVKRVTELDPTHFMAQQMLGDLSYQLGEYTTAEKAFKALTRIMPFEPSFHKKLGDIYKNLERTPEAVEAYKRVIKIKPDDIEALTKLGYLSLNSGHLKEAQKTFEQILTLSPQDVRSNLGLGLVLQDIAYRMQTEDNWTSQNEPIDPQTLITDAEKYLGRAIFLSLTIVNRSENVRRQATYRRLAVDAQYALGNVYLLFEKYEKAEETFTQLLANDDEHIGAIYGIASAYQSMGDFDNAETYLRKTLSLEPAHEYALNALGYLYAEKGTKLDEAEALIKRALEKSPEKGEYLDSLGWVFFKQGRFAEAVTTLENAIQQSPKNVIILIHLGDAYLKNNEPDKAQDVWQEAQTIEPENTEIKERLSR
;
A
#
# COMPACT_ATOMS: atom_id res chain seq x y z
N MET A 1 -22.99 -68.07 -12.36
CA MET A 1 -22.87 -66.78 -11.65
C MET A 1 -21.57 -66.13 -12.13
N LEU A 2 -21.48 -65.85 -13.43
CA LEU A 2 -22.01 -64.64 -14.08
C LEU A 2 -21.31 -63.39 -13.55
N ASN A 3 -20.48 -62.82 -14.43
CA ASN A 3 -20.28 -61.40 -14.72
C ASN A 3 -20.27 -60.38 -13.57
N GLU A 4 -19.29 -59.48 -13.65
CA GLU A 4 -19.00 -58.35 -12.74
C GLU A 4 -18.24 -58.77 -11.47
N LEU A 5 -16.90 -58.77 -11.43
CA LEU A 5 -16.09 -57.55 -11.30
C LEU A 5 -14.61 -57.82 -11.69
N LYS A 6 -14.36 -58.15 -12.96
CA LYS A 6 -13.02 -58.12 -13.57
C LYS A 6 -13.09 -57.41 -14.93
N LYS A 7 -13.27 -56.09 -14.89
CA LYS A 7 -12.77 -55.04 -15.81
C LYS A 7 -13.63 -53.78 -15.66
N GLU A 8 -13.20 -52.85 -14.83
CA GLU A 8 -13.12 -51.46 -15.25
C GLU A 8 -12.16 -50.65 -14.38
N LYS A 9 -11.33 -49.87 -15.09
CA LYS A 9 -10.47 -48.78 -14.64
C LYS A 9 -9.16 -49.12 -13.93
N MET A 10 -8.23 -49.54 -14.78
CA MET A 10 -6.99 -48.77 -14.94
C MET A 10 -7.32 -47.27 -15.09
N MET A 11 -6.97 -46.45 -14.11
CA MET A 11 -6.44 -45.10 -14.30
C MET A 11 -5.85 -44.58 -12.99
N ASN A 12 -4.56 -44.22 -13.05
CA ASN A 12 -3.92 -43.11 -12.34
C ASN A 12 -3.95 -43.09 -10.79
N ASN A 13 -2.85 -43.49 -10.16
CA ASN A 13 -1.80 -42.51 -9.85
C ASN A 13 -0.56 -43.18 -9.25
N LYS A 14 0.52 -43.18 -10.05
CA LYS A 14 1.89 -43.18 -9.52
C LYS A 14 2.08 -41.86 -8.77
N VAL A 15 2.06 -41.88 -7.45
CA VAL A 15 2.73 -40.84 -6.66
C VAL A 15 4.04 -41.44 -6.15
N TRP A 16 5.13 -41.03 -6.81
CA TRP A 16 6.45 -41.08 -6.22
C TRP A 16 6.48 -40.14 -5.02
N ILE A 17 6.28 -40.66 -3.81
CA ILE A 17 6.68 -39.93 -2.61
C ILE A 17 8.19 -40.13 -2.48
N LYS A 18 8.93 -39.14 -2.96
CA LYS A 18 10.31 -38.87 -2.53
C LYS A 18 10.31 -38.74 -1.01
N THR A 19 10.73 -39.79 -0.33
CA THR A 19 11.13 -39.71 1.07
C THR A 19 12.37 -38.84 1.18
N THR A 20 12.21 -37.64 1.72
CA THR A 20 13.32 -36.82 2.23
C THR A 20 12.96 -36.27 3.62
N PRO A 21 13.97 -36.00 4.47
CA PRO A 21 13.92 -36.30 5.90
C PRO A 21 13.74 -35.04 6.76
N SER A 22 12.82 -35.03 7.72
CA SER A 22 12.77 -33.93 8.71
C SER A 22 12.17 -34.26 10.09
N ILE A 23 11.72 -35.48 10.37
CA ILE A 23 11.08 -35.79 11.67
C ILE A 23 12.09 -36.25 12.77
N ILE A 24 13.39 -36.37 12.47
CA ILE A 24 14.35 -36.98 13.42
C ILE A 24 15.13 -35.97 14.29
N LYS A 25 15.01 -34.64 14.10
CA LYS A 25 15.84 -33.69 14.88
C LYS A 25 15.37 -33.40 16.32
N GLY A 26 14.18 -33.82 16.73
CA GLY A 26 13.70 -33.68 18.12
C GLY A 26 14.09 -34.84 19.06
N GLY A 27 14.46 -36.00 18.50
CA GLY A 27 14.83 -37.19 19.28
C GLY A 27 16.33 -37.36 19.54
N VAL A 28 17.18 -36.67 18.77
CA VAL A 28 18.64 -36.90 18.79
C VAL A 28 19.36 -35.97 19.77
N MET A 29 18.72 -34.92 20.29
CA MET A 29 19.33 -34.08 21.34
C MET A 29 19.34 -34.76 22.71
N LEU A 30 18.43 -35.71 22.98
CA LEU A 30 18.54 -36.55 24.18
C LEU A 30 19.69 -37.58 24.07
N PHE A 31 20.10 -37.96 22.86
CA PHE A 31 21.16 -38.94 22.63
C PHE A 31 22.58 -38.34 22.57
N SER A 32 22.74 -37.03 22.34
CA SER A 32 24.07 -36.41 22.19
C SER A 32 24.71 -35.96 23.51
N VAL A 33 23.92 -35.69 24.56
CA VAL A 33 24.47 -35.59 25.93
C VAL A 33 24.85 -36.97 26.48
N LEU A 34 24.16 -38.03 26.02
CA LEU A 34 24.39 -39.42 26.44
C LEU A 34 25.69 -40.04 25.87
N PHE A 35 26.26 -39.53 24.77
CA PHE A 35 27.46 -40.13 24.15
C PHE A 35 28.78 -39.45 24.60
N LEU A 36 28.77 -38.15 24.89
CA LEU A 36 29.97 -37.44 25.36
C LEU A 36 30.26 -37.68 26.86
N PHE A 37 29.25 -37.96 27.67
CA PHE A 37 29.44 -38.38 29.07
C PHE A 37 29.88 -39.83 29.22
N SER A 38 29.67 -40.68 28.20
CA SER A 38 30.10 -42.08 28.24
C SER A 38 31.51 -42.28 27.70
N ILE A 39 31.94 -41.60 26.62
CA ILE A 39 33.23 -41.92 25.99
C ILE A 39 34.46 -41.35 26.73
N VAL A 40 34.38 -40.15 27.30
CA VAL A 40 35.54 -39.54 27.99
C VAL A 40 35.85 -40.27 29.30
N LEU A 41 34.86 -40.93 29.90
CA LEU A 41 35.04 -41.80 31.06
C LEU A 41 35.51 -43.21 30.69
N ILE A 42 35.09 -43.75 29.54
CA ILE A 42 35.51 -45.11 29.10
C ILE A 42 36.99 -45.15 28.70
N ALA A 43 37.54 -44.09 28.09
CA ALA A 43 38.96 -44.07 27.70
C ALA A 43 39.94 -43.93 28.88
N LYS A 44 39.49 -43.43 30.04
CA LYS A 44 40.31 -43.38 31.28
C LYS A 44 40.10 -44.59 32.20
N ALA A 45 39.10 -45.42 31.94
CA ALA A 45 38.77 -46.58 32.76
C ALA A 45 39.47 -47.89 32.32
N GLN A 46 40.14 -47.91 31.17
CA GLN A 46 40.76 -49.13 30.63
C GLN A 46 42.09 -49.54 31.28
N GLU A 47 42.66 -48.76 32.21
CA GLU A 47 43.88 -49.16 32.94
C GLU A 47 43.62 -49.69 34.36
N VAL A 48 42.37 -49.86 34.79
CA VAL A 48 42.05 -50.38 36.13
C VAL A 48 41.04 -51.53 36.03
N THR A 49 41.50 -52.73 35.67
CA THR A 49 40.67 -53.94 35.74
C THR A 49 41.46 -55.16 36.24
N THR A 50 41.56 -55.28 37.56
CA THR A 50 41.62 -56.58 38.27
C THR A 50 40.94 -56.43 39.64
N ALA A 51 39.63 -56.24 39.67
CA ALA A 51 38.82 -56.34 40.88
C ALA A 51 37.46 -56.98 40.55
N GLU A 52 37.00 -57.85 41.45
CA GLU A 52 35.79 -58.69 41.35
C GLU A 52 34.49 -57.86 41.17
N PRO A 53 33.42 -58.44 40.59
CA PRO A 53 32.18 -57.73 40.30
C PRO A 53 31.24 -57.75 41.52
N ASP A 54 31.54 -56.99 42.58
CA ASP A 54 30.53 -56.67 43.61
C ASP A 54 30.99 -55.57 44.59
N GLU A 55 31.32 -54.37 44.09
CA GLU A 55 31.37 -53.18 44.93
C GLU A 55 30.30 -52.18 44.50
N HIS A 56 29.29 -52.04 45.33
CA HIS A 56 28.39 -50.90 45.37
C HIS A 56 29.25 -49.64 45.59
N VAL A 57 29.77 -49.04 44.51
CA VAL A 57 30.42 -47.73 44.60
C VAL A 57 29.35 -46.74 45.07
N PRO A 58 29.42 -46.23 46.31
CA PRO A 58 28.40 -45.34 46.82
C PRO A 58 28.38 -44.08 45.95
N LEU A 59 27.19 -43.74 45.44
CA LEU A 59 27.02 -42.51 44.68
C LEU A 59 27.48 -41.34 45.55
N THR A 60 28.32 -40.47 44.97
CA THR A 60 28.66 -39.19 45.61
C THR A 60 27.38 -38.41 45.94
N GLU A 61 27.40 -37.53 46.93
CA GLU A 61 26.23 -36.70 47.26
C GLU A 61 25.67 -35.97 46.02
N GLU A 62 26.56 -35.50 45.15
CA GLU A 62 26.21 -34.89 43.87
C GLU A 62 25.52 -35.87 42.91
N SER A 63 26.02 -37.11 42.80
CA SER A 63 25.40 -38.17 42.00
C SER A 63 24.04 -38.62 42.57
N GLN A 64 23.89 -38.63 43.90
CA GLN A 64 22.62 -38.91 44.58
C GLN A 64 21.60 -37.80 44.32
N LYS A 65 22.02 -36.53 44.45
CA LYS A 65 21.22 -35.34 44.13
C LYS A 65 20.78 -35.36 42.66
N ALA A 66 21.69 -35.69 41.74
CA ALA A 66 21.39 -35.79 40.30
C ALA A 66 20.37 -36.90 40.00
N LYS A 67 20.57 -38.10 40.57
CA LYS A 67 19.63 -39.23 40.44
C LYS A 67 18.25 -38.85 40.97
N GLN A 68 18.17 -38.27 42.17
CA GLN A 68 16.92 -37.86 42.78
C GLN A 68 16.20 -36.79 41.95
N THR A 69 16.95 -35.79 41.46
CA THR A 69 16.43 -34.73 40.58
C THR A 69 15.86 -35.33 39.30
N TYR A 70 16.60 -36.25 38.65
CA TYR A 70 16.15 -36.91 37.43
C TYR A 70 14.88 -37.74 37.64
N THR A 71 14.83 -38.59 38.68
CA THR A 71 13.66 -39.42 38.97
C THR A 71 12.41 -38.57 39.22
N LYS A 72 12.54 -37.51 40.05
CA LYS A 72 11.43 -36.58 40.32
C LYS A 72 11.01 -35.84 39.06
N LEU A 73 11.95 -35.37 38.25
CA LEU A 73 11.67 -34.67 37.00
C LEU A 73 10.90 -35.57 36.03
N MET A 74 11.36 -36.81 35.81
CA MET A 74 10.68 -37.75 34.91
C MET A 74 9.27 -38.08 35.41
N HIS A 75 9.08 -38.22 36.72
CA HIS A 75 7.74 -38.42 37.31
C HIS A 75 6.83 -37.20 37.08
N ALA A 76 7.30 -35.98 37.35
CA ALA A 76 6.52 -34.75 37.12
C ALA A 76 6.18 -34.56 35.63
N VAL A 77 7.12 -34.85 34.74
CA VAL A 77 6.93 -34.81 33.28
C VAL A 77 5.87 -35.80 32.83
N TYR A 78 5.89 -37.02 33.39
CA TYR A 78 4.90 -38.05 33.11
C TYR A 78 3.50 -37.62 33.56
N LEU A 79 3.36 -37.16 34.81
CA LEU A 79 2.08 -36.68 35.35
C LEU A 79 1.51 -35.52 34.53
N GLN A 80 2.36 -34.55 34.17
CA GLN A 80 1.96 -33.39 33.36
C GLN A 80 1.46 -33.77 31.96
N ARG A 81 2.04 -34.81 31.35
CA ARG A 81 1.79 -35.18 29.95
C ARG A 81 0.71 -36.26 29.78
N TYR A 82 0.66 -37.25 30.66
CA TYR A 82 -0.13 -38.46 30.45
C TYR A 82 -1.21 -38.68 31.51
N ASP A 83 -0.88 -38.49 32.80
CA ASP A 83 -1.81 -38.77 33.90
C ASP A 83 -2.77 -37.60 34.18
N SER A 84 -2.39 -36.39 33.76
CA SER A 84 -3.14 -35.14 33.94
C SER A 84 -3.42 -34.71 35.39
N ASP A 85 -2.79 -35.35 36.40
CA ASP A 85 -2.79 -34.86 37.78
C ASP A 85 -1.83 -33.67 37.92
N LEU A 86 -2.32 -32.49 37.53
CA LEU A 86 -1.54 -31.25 37.50
C LEU A 86 -1.12 -30.80 38.90
N THR A 87 -1.91 -31.10 39.93
CA THR A 87 -1.61 -30.73 41.31
C THR A 87 -0.42 -31.53 41.84
N LYS A 88 -0.42 -32.86 41.68
CA LYS A 88 0.74 -33.68 42.05
C LYS A 88 1.99 -33.31 41.24
N ALA A 89 1.82 -33.04 39.95
CA ALA A 89 2.94 -32.57 39.12
C ALA A 89 3.51 -31.25 39.67
N MET A 90 2.66 -30.31 40.09
CA MET A 90 3.07 -29.03 40.67
C MET A 90 3.85 -29.22 41.97
N ASP A 91 3.36 -30.07 42.87
CA ASP A 91 4.04 -30.36 44.15
C ASP A 91 5.45 -30.91 43.92
N ILE A 92 5.63 -31.78 42.92
CA ILE A 92 6.95 -32.32 42.57
C ILE A 92 7.82 -31.22 41.97
N TYR A 93 7.29 -30.36 41.10
CA TYR A 93 8.06 -29.24 40.54
C TYR A 93 8.47 -28.21 41.61
N ASP A 94 7.62 -27.94 42.62
CA ASP A 94 7.95 -27.06 43.73
C ASP A 94 9.05 -27.62 44.64
N GLN A 95 9.15 -28.95 44.76
CA GLN A 95 10.30 -29.60 45.39
C GLN A 95 11.55 -29.52 44.50
N LEU A 96 11.40 -29.74 43.20
CA LEU A 96 12.52 -29.76 42.25
C LEU A 96 13.23 -28.41 42.16
N VAL A 97 12.51 -27.28 42.14
CA VAL A 97 13.16 -25.97 42.10
C VAL A 97 13.96 -25.63 43.37
N LYS A 98 13.66 -26.28 44.49
CA LYS A 98 14.44 -26.15 45.74
C LYS A 98 15.63 -27.09 45.74
N LEU A 99 15.46 -28.29 45.19
CA LEU A 99 16.50 -29.30 45.09
C LEU A 99 17.57 -28.90 44.07
N ALA A 100 17.17 -28.34 42.93
CA ALA A 100 18.05 -27.99 41.81
C ALA A 100 17.70 -26.61 41.23
N PRO A 101 17.83 -25.51 42.01
CA PRO A 101 17.52 -24.16 41.54
C PRO A 101 18.37 -23.71 40.34
N GLU A 102 19.54 -24.30 40.16
CA GLU A 102 20.49 -24.04 39.07
C GLU A 102 20.10 -24.69 37.72
N PHE A 103 19.09 -25.58 37.70
CA PHE A 103 18.66 -26.25 36.48
C PHE A 103 17.52 -25.51 35.78
N ALA A 104 17.85 -24.74 34.73
CA ALA A 104 16.89 -23.95 33.96
C ALA A 104 15.69 -24.78 33.45
N TYR A 105 15.92 -26.04 33.07
CA TYR A 105 14.87 -26.94 32.57
C TYR A 105 13.75 -27.19 33.60
N VAL A 106 14.07 -27.23 34.90
CA VAL A 106 13.08 -27.43 35.96
C VAL A 106 12.12 -26.23 36.02
N TRP A 107 12.67 -25.02 36.01
CA TRP A 107 11.91 -23.78 35.99
C TRP A 107 11.03 -23.68 34.74
N TYR A 108 11.60 -23.97 33.56
CA TYR A 108 10.87 -24.00 32.30
C TYR A 108 9.63 -24.91 32.36
N ARG A 109 9.81 -26.14 32.83
CA ARG A 109 8.72 -27.13 32.90
C ARG A 109 7.67 -26.78 33.94
N ARG A 110 8.07 -26.22 35.08
CA ARG A 110 7.11 -25.70 36.07
C ARG A 110 6.34 -24.51 35.53
N GLY A 111 7.00 -23.58 34.83
CA GLY A 111 6.34 -22.44 34.20
C GLY A 111 5.30 -22.88 33.16
N GLN A 112 5.62 -23.87 32.32
CA GLN A 112 4.63 -24.47 31.40
C GLN A 112 3.42 -25.07 32.13
N LEU A 113 3.66 -25.76 33.25
CA LEU A 113 2.57 -26.31 34.06
C LEU A 113 1.71 -25.20 34.68
N ARG A 114 2.34 -24.17 35.25
CA ARG A 114 1.64 -23.00 35.82
C ARG A 114 0.79 -22.31 34.77
N TYR A 115 1.29 -22.16 33.54
CA TYR A 115 0.52 -21.59 32.44
C TYR A 115 -0.70 -22.46 32.10
N LYS A 116 -0.53 -23.79 32.02
CA LYS A 116 -1.65 -24.75 31.83
C LYS A 116 -2.69 -24.67 32.94
N MET A 117 -2.27 -24.37 34.17
CA MET A 117 -3.13 -24.17 35.34
C MET A 117 -3.67 -22.74 35.47
N GLN A 118 -3.55 -21.90 34.43
CA GLN A 118 -4.00 -20.50 34.42
C GLN A 118 -3.29 -19.58 35.44
N ASN A 119 -2.19 -20.03 36.06
CA ASN A 119 -1.33 -19.18 36.86
C ASN A 119 -0.33 -18.43 35.97
N VAL A 120 -0.82 -17.43 35.24
CA VAL A 120 -0.05 -16.68 34.23
C VAL A 120 1.14 -15.93 34.84
N ARG A 121 0.96 -15.27 36.00
CA ARG A 121 2.04 -14.53 36.68
C ARG A 121 3.15 -15.46 37.20
N GLY A 122 2.77 -16.60 37.76
CA GLY A 122 3.73 -17.59 38.23
C GLY A 122 4.47 -18.27 37.08
N ALA A 123 3.82 -18.43 35.92
CA ALA A 123 4.47 -18.94 34.71
C ALA A 123 5.49 -17.94 34.14
N GLU A 124 5.16 -16.66 34.11
CA GLU A 124 6.07 -15.58 33.69
C GLU A 124 7.34 -15.55 34.56
N ALA A 125 7.18 -15.55 35.89
CA ALA A 125 8.31 -15.55 36.82
C ALA A 125 9.22 -16.79 36.64
N ASP A 126 8.64 -17.95 36.34
CA ASP A 126 9.43 -19.17 36.07
C ASP A 126 10.15 -19.11 34.72
N MET A 127 9.57 -18.47 33.71
CA MET A 127 10.24 -18.24 32.42
C MET A 127 11.37 -17.22 32.57
N GLU A 128 11.16 -16.13 33.31
CA GLU A 128 12.20 -15.16 33.62
C GLU A 128 13.36 -15.83 34.39
N LYS A 129 13.05 -16.67 35.38
CA LYS A 129 14.09 -17.42 36.11
C LYS A 129 14.84 -18.41 35.21
N THR A 130 14.15 -19.03 34.26
CA THR A 130 14.79 -19.88 33.25
C THR A 130 15.81 -19.09 32.44
N LEU A 131 15.45 -17.87 32.01
CA LEU A 131 16.30 -17.00 31.20
C LEU A 131 17.42 -16.29 32.00
N GLU A 132 17.27 -16.16 33.32
CA GLU A 132 18.35 -15.74 34.22
C GLU A 132 19.48 -16.79 34.27
N ILE A 133 19.12 -18.07 34.25
CA ILE A 133 20.06 -19.20 34.29
C ILE A 133 20.62 -19.50 32.88
N ASP A 134 19.75 -19.53 31.88
CA ASP A 134 20.07 -19.84 30.49
C ASP A 134 19.49 -18.78 29.55
N GLY A 135 20.25 -17.70 29.36
CA GLY A 135 19.84 -16.58 28.52
C GLY A 135 19.72 -16.90 27.02
N ALA A 136 20.23 -18.04 26.56
CA ALA A 136 20.15 -18.45 25.16
C ALA A 136 18.96 -19.40 24.89
N ASN A 137 18.11 -19.65 25.89
CA ASN A 137 17.01 -20.59 25.77
C ASN A 137 15.87 -20.07 24.87
N VAL A 138 15.90 -20.45 23.60
CA VAL A 138 14.89 -20.06 22.59
C VAL A 138 13.48 -20.50 23.01
N LEU A 139 13.33 -21.72 23.53
CA LEU A 139 12.02 -22.27 23.92
C LEU A 139 11.40 -21.50 25.07
N ALA A 140 12.19 -21.15 26.11
CA ALA A 140 11.73 -20.35 27.22
C ALA A 140 11.45 -18.90 26.82
N THR A 141 12.29 -18.31 25.95
CA THR A 141 12.06 -16.96 25.41
C THR A 141 10.77 -16.89 24.60
N TRP A 142 10.49 -17.91 23.78
CA TRP A 142 9.24 -18.01 23.02
C TRP A 142 8.02 -18.21 23.93
N GLN A 143 8.10 -19.09 24.94
CA GLN A 143 7.01 -19.26 25.91
C GLN A 143 6.75 -17.97 26.69
N LEU A 144 7.80 -17.23 27.07
CA LEU A 144 7.66 -15.92 27.70
C LEU A 144 6.93 -14.94 26.78
N ALA A 145 7.29 -14.86 25.50
CA ALA A 145 6.59 -14.02 24.53
C ALA A 145 5.09 -14.35 24.44
N GLN A 146 4.74 -15.65 24.43
CA GLN A 146 3.34 -16.09 24.41
C GLN A 146 2.59 -15.69 25.68
N ILE A 147 3.22 -15.84 26.85
CA ILE A 147 2.66 -15.43 28.16
C ILE A 147 2.44 -13.92 28.19
N LEU A 148 3.42 -13.13 27.76
CA LEU A 148 3.32 -11.68 27.70
C LEU A 148 2.21 -11.23 26.73
N ALA A 149 2.06 -11.90 25.59
CA ALA A 149 0.99 -11.62 24.63
C ALA A 149 -0.40 -11.94 25.20
N HIS A 150 -0.54 -13.06 25.91
CA HIS A 150 -1.75 -13.38 26.67
C HIS A 150 -2.08 -12.24 27.63
N ARG A 151 -1.11 -11.77 28.42
CA ARG A 151 -1.34 -10.66 29.36
C ARG A 151 -1.71 -9.35 28.67
N ALA A 152 -1.01 -9.01 27.58
CA ALA A 152 -1.26 -7.78 26.83
C ALA A 152 -2.69 -7.72 26.28
N TYR A 153 -3.24 -8.86 25.83
CA TYR A 153 -4.62 -8.98 25.37
C TYR A 153 -5.63 -8.61 26.47
N TYR A 154 -5.43 -9.09 27.69
CA TYR A 154 -6.33 -8.79 28.81
C TYR A 154 -6.05 -7.43 29.49
N SER A 155 -4.87 -6.83 29.26
CA SER A 155 -4.49 -5.54 29.85
C SER A 155 -4.68 -4.34 28.91
N ARG A 156 -5.63 -4.41 27.96
CA ARG A 156 -5.88 -3.34 26.97
C ARG A 156 -4.63 -2.88 26.20
N GLY A 157 -3.66 -3.75 25.98
CA GLY A 157 -2.45 -3.44 25.20
C GLY A 157 -1.30 -2.77 25.97
N GLU A 158 -1.40 -2.57 27.28
CA GLU A 158 -0.36 -1.89 28.08
C GLU A 158 1.04 -2.53 28.06
N ASN A 159 1.19 -3.78 27.58
CA ASN A 159 2.48 -4.48 27.53
C ASN A 159 2.93 -4.93 26.13
N VAL A 160 2.39 -4.34 25.05
CA VAL A 160 2.77 -4.73 23.68
C VAL A 160 4.27 -4.56 23.40
N THR A 161 4.92 -3.54 23.97
CA THR A 161 6.38 -3.33 23.81
C THR A 161 7.21 -4.48 24.38
N LYS A 162 6.87 -4.99 25.57
CA LYS A 162 7.57 -6.15 26.16
C LYS A 162 7.41 -7.41 25.32
N VAL A 163 6.24 -7.59 24.71
CA VAL A 163 6.00 -8.68 23.76
C VAL A 163 6.95 -8.53 22.57
N LEU A 164 7.03 -7.33 21.99
CA LEU A 164 7.87 -7.04 20.84
C LEU A 164 9.35 -7.31 21.13
N ASP A 165 9.88 -6.80 22.26
CA ASP A 165 11.27 -7.02 22.67
C ASP A 165 11.58 -8.51 22.88
N THR A 166 10.65 -9.24 23.50
CA THR A 166 10.82 -10.67 23.77
C THR A 166 10.78 -11.48 22.47
N VAL A 167 9.83 -11.20 21.57
CA VAL A 167 9.74 -11.86 20.26
C VAL A 167 10.97 -11.55 19.40
N LYS A 168 11.45 -10.29 19.42
CA LYS A 168 12.69 -9.90 18.74
C LYS A 168 13.88 -10.72 19.22
N ARG A 169 14.03 -10.90 20.53
CA ARG A 169 15.07 -11.77 21.12
C ARG A 169 14.95 -13.22 20.61
N VAL A 170 13.74 -13.76 20.46
CA VAL A 170 13.55 -15.10 19.84
C VAL A 170 14.13 -15.12 18.42
N THR A 171 13.86 -14.10 17.61
CA THR A 171 14.37 -14.03 16.22
C THR A 171 15.87 -13.76 16.12
N GLU A 172 16.49 -13.17 17.15
CA GLU A 172 17.94 -12.99 17.23
C GLU A 172 18.64 -14.31 17.60
N LEU A 173 18.05 -15.10 18.50
CA LEU A 173 18.57 -16.41 18.89
C LEU A 173 18.32 -17.50 17.84
N ASP A 174 17.15 -17.47 17.19
CA ASP A 174 16.78 -18.35 16.09
C ASP A 174 16.13 -17.54 14.94
N PRO A 175 16.94 -17.08 13.97
CA PRO A 175 16.45 -16.34 12.81
C PRO A 175 15.46 -17.11 11.94
N THR A 176 15.41 -18.44 12.06
CA THR A 176 14.50 -19.31 11.30
C THR A 176 13.22 -19.66 12.04
N HIS A 177 13.03 -19.14 13.26
CA HIS A 177 11.85 -19.41 14.09
C HIS A 177 10.59 -18.81 13.46
N PHE A 178 9.88 -19.61 12.65
CA PHE A 178 8.76 -19.18 11.84
C PHE A 178 7.69 -18.39 12.61
N MET A 179 7.20 -18.94 13.73
CA MET A 179 6.13 -18.31 14.52
C MET A 179 6.58 -16.97 15.14
N ALA A 180 7.87 -16.82 15.44
CA ALA A 180 8.39 -15.59 16.03
C ALA A 180 8.59 -14.52 14.95
N GLN A 181 9.10 -14.90 13.77
CA GLN A 181 9.19 -14.00 12.63
C GLN A 181 7.80 -13.50 12.21
N GLN A 182 6.79 -14.38 12.18
CA GLN A 182 5.42 -13.99 11.88
C GLN A 182 4.85 -13.03 12.93
N MET A 183 4.97 -13.37 14.22
CA MET A 183 4.49 -12.52 15.31
C MET A 183 5.20 -11.17 15.35
N LEU A 184 6.53 -11.14 15.13
CA LEU A 184 7.32 -9.90 15.05
C LEU A 184 6.84 -9.05 13.89
N GLY A 185 6.70 -9.64 12.71
CA GLY A 185 6.26 -8.94 11.50
C GLY A 185 4.87 -8.34 11.64
N ASP A 186 3.90 -9.12 12.13
CA ASP A 186 2.52 -8.69 12.28
C ASP A 186 2.37 -7.58 13.33
N LEU A 187 2.98 -7.74 14.51
CA LEU A 187 2.95 -6.70 15.56
C LEU A 187 3.67 -5.43 15.12
N SER A 188 4.86 -5.55 14.53
CA SER A 188 5.61 -4.38 14.04
C SER A 188 4.81 -3.64 12.97
N TYR A 189 4.15 -4.35 12.06
CA TYR A 189 3.28 -3.73 11.06
C TYR A 189 2.11 -2.97 11.68
N GLN A 190 1.45 -3.54 12.69
CA GLN A 190 0.33 -2.90 13.39
C GLN A 190 0.77 -1.64 14.15
N LEU A 191 1.97 -1.64 14.70
CA LEU A 191 2.57 -0.51 15.43
C LEU A 191 3.16 0.57 14.50
N GLY A 192 3.18 0.35 13.19
CA GLY A 192 3.82 1.25 12.23
C GLY A 192 5.36 1.14 12.17
N GLU A 193 5.95 0.15 12.84
CA GLU A 193 7.39 -0.16 12.78
C GLU A 193 7.74 -0.94 11.51
N TYR A 194 7.54 -0.30 10.35
CA TYR A 194 7.63 -0.94 9.05
C TYR A 194 9.02 -1.51 8.72
N THR A 195 10.09 -0.93 9.26
CA THR A 195 11.47 -1.43 9.05
C THR A 195 11.73 -2.75 9.79
N THR A 196 11.20 -2.90 11.00
CA THR A 196 11.23 -4.17 11.75
C THR A 196 10.35 -5.21 11.06
N ALA A 197 9.15 -4.81 10.63
CA ALA A 197 8.24 -5.67 9.87
C ALA A 197 8.88 -6.17 8.57
N GLU A 198 9.56 -5.30 7.82
CA GLU A 198 10.26 -5.65 6.57
C GLU A 198 11.30 -6.76 6.81
N LYS A 199 12.13 -6.63 7.85
CA LYS A 199 13.14 -7.65 8.18
C LYS A 199 12.51 -9.00 8.48
N ALA A 200 11.43 -9.01 9.27
CA ALA A 200 10.71 -10.21 9.66
C ALA A 200 10.04 -10.89 8.45
N PHE A 201 9.33 -10.14 7.61
CA PHE A 201 8.70 -10.70 6.40
C PHE A 201 9.73 -11.12 5.34
N LYS A 202 10.90 -10.47 5.25
CA LYS A 202 12.02 -10.97 4.44
C LYS A 202 12.57 -12.30 4.96
N ALA A 203 12.57 -12.53 6.27
CA ALA A 203 12.94 -13.84 6.81
C ALA A 203 11.88 -14.89 6.44
N LEU A 204 10.59 -14.56 6.56
CA LEU A 204 9.50 -15.47 6.18
C LEU A 204 9.51 -15.85 4.69
N THR A 205 9.85 -14.91 3.79
CA THR A 205 10.00 -15.24 2.35
C THR A 205 11.24 -16.08 2.05
N ARG A 206 12.25 -16.12 2.92
CA ARG A 206 13.36 -17.10 2.80
C ARG A 206 12.94 -18.49 3.28
N ILE A 207 12.11 -18.56 4.33
CA ILE A 207 11.61 -19.83 4.89
C ILE A 207 10.57 -20.47 3.95
N MET A 208 9.62 -19.68 3.45
CA MET A 208 8.59 -20.12 2.50
C MET A 208 8.51 -19.16 1.30
N PRO A 209 9.39 -19.34 0.30
CA PRO A 209 9.50 -18.41 -0.83
C PRO A 209 8.29 -18.39 -1.76
N PHE A 210 7.45 -19.42 -1.74
CA PHE A 210 6.25 -19.54 -2.57
C PHE A 210 4.95 -19.28 -1.79
N GLU A 211 5.03 -18.68 -0.60
CA GLU A 211 3.86 -18.25 0.16
C GLU A 211 3.46 -16.82 -0.26
N PRO A 212 2.35 -16.62 -1.00
CA PRO A 212 2.00 -15.32 -1.56
C PRO A 212 1.69 -14.26 -0.49
N SER A 213 1.15 -14.68 0.66
CA SER A 213 0.75 -13.75 1.73
C SER A 213 1.92 -12.92 2.27
N PHE A 214 3.13 -13.49 2.35
CA PHE A 214 4.31 -12.77 2.82
C PHE A 214 4.83 -11.73 1.81
N HIS A 215 4.82 -12.06 0.52
CA HIS A 215 5.17 -11.09 -0.52
C HIS A 215 4.13 -9.97 -0.60
N LYS A 216 2.84 -10.30 -0.43
CA LYS A 216 1.77 -9.29 -0.35
C LYS A 216 1.98 -8.34 0.82
N LYS A 217 2.35 -8.87 2.00
CA LYS A 217 2.63 -8.06 3.18
C LYS A 217 3.87 -7.19 3.01
N LEU A 218 4.93 -7.69 2.34
CA LEU A 218 6.07 -6.86 1.94
C LEU A 218 5.65 -5.73 1.00
N GLY A 219 4.77 -5.99 0.04
CA GLY A 219 4.20 -4.94 -0.81
C GLY A 219 3.46 -3.87 -0.02
N ASP A 220 2.67 -4.26 0.99
CA ASP A 220 1.98 -3.32 1.87
C ASP A 220 2.96 -2.51 2.75
N ILE A 221 4.02 -3.16 3.24
CA ILE A 221 5.10 -2.52 4.02
C ILE A 221 5.84 -1.49 3.17
N TYR A 222 6.26 -1.84 1.95
CA TYR A 222 6.97 -0.93 1.06
C TYR A 222 6.11 0.26 0.65
N LYS A 223 4.82 0.05 0.40
CA LYS A 223 3.87 1.14 0.15
C LYS A 223 3.81 2.13 1.32
N ASN A 224 3.74 1.63 2.56
CA ASN A 224 3.72 2.48 3.75
C ASN A 224 5.07 3.18 4.04
N LEU A 225 6.16 2.64 3.50
CA LEU A 225 7.49 3.27 3.50
C LEU A 225 7.71 4.21 2.29
N GLU A 226 6.70 4.41 1.43
CA GLU A 226 6.78 5.17 0.18
C GLU A 226 7.84 4.63 -0.80
N ARG A 227 8.21 3.36 -0.66
CA ARG A 227 9.17 2.63 -1.51
C ARG A 227 8.44 1.94 -2.65
N THR A 228 7.90 2.76 -3.56
CA THR A 228 7.05 2.33 -4.68
C THR A 228 7.68 1.24 -5.57
N PRO A 229 8.96 1.34 -6.00
CA PRO A 229 9.58 0.31 -6.84
C PRO A 229 9.60 -1.07 -6.17
N GLU A 230 9.94 -1.13 -4.88
CA GLU A 230 9.96 -2.38 -4.12
C GLU A 230 8.55 -2.93 -3.87
N ALA A 231 7.56 -2.05 -3.69
CA ALA A 231 6.15 -2.45 -3.57
C ALA A 231 5.67 -3.15 -4.86
N VAL A 232 5.96 -2.55 -6.03
CA VAL A 232 5.62 -3.11 -7.34
C VAL A 232 6.25 -4.49 -7.53
N GLU A 233 7.55 -4.65 -7.25
CA GLU A 233 8.21 -5.96 -7.38
C GLU A 233 7.62 -7.00 -6.41
N ALA A 234 7.30 -6.61 -5.17
CA ALA A 234 6.68 -7.51 -4.20
C ALA A 234 5.31 -8.01 -4.68
N TYR A 235 4.45 -7.14 -5.23
CA TYR A 235 3.18 -7.57 -5.83
C TYR A 235 3.36 -8.39 -7.10
N LYS A 236 4.34 -8.06 -7.96
CA LYS A 236 4.70 -8.90 -9.12
C LYS A 236 5.09 -10.32 -8.70
N ARG A 237 5.76 -10.50 -7.55
CA ARG A 237 6.04 -11.83 -7.00
C ARG A 237 4.78 -12.57 -6.57
N VAL A 238 3.81 -11.89 -5.96
CA VAL A 238 2.50 -12.48 -5.64
C VAL A 238 1.84 -13.00 -6.92
N ILE A 239 1.76 -12.18 -7.96
CA ILE A 239 1.13 -12.55 -9.24
C ILE A 239 1.87 -13.68 -9.95
N LYS A 240 3.20 -13.72 -9.85
CA LYS A 240 3.99 -14.84 -10.39
C LYS A 240 3.68 -16.18 -9.70
N ILE A 241 3.41 -16.16 -8.39
CA ILE A 241 3.07 -17.36 -7.63
C ILE A 241 1.59 -17.72 -7.81
N LYS A 242 0.72 -16.71 -7.76
CA LYS A 242 -0.73 -16.81 -7.83
C LYS A 242 -1.29 -15.76 -8.81
N PRO A 243 -1.40 -16.10 -10.12
CA PRO A 243 -1.81 -15.15 -11.16
C PRO A 243 -3.24 -14.62 -11.05
N ASP A 244 -4.10 -15.26 -10.25
CA ASP A 244 -5.50 -14.92 -10.03
C ASP A 244 -5.75 -14.17 -8.70
N ASP A 245 -4.70 -13.69 -8.02
CA ASP A 245 -4.85 -12.88 -6.81
C ASP A 245 -5.33 -11.46 -7.15
N ILE A 246 -6.65 -11.27 -7.19
CA ILE A 246 -7.31 -10.01 -7.52
C ILE A 246 -6.87 -8.86 -6.59
N GLU A 247 -6.61 -9.13 -5.31
CA GLU A 247 -6.19 -8.09 -4.37
C GLU A 247 -4.81 -7.55 -4.74
N ALA A 248 -3.85 -8.44 -5.02
CA ALA A 248 -2.52 -8.05 -5.45
C ALA A 248 -2.52 -7.40 -6.85
N LEU A 249 -3.35 -7.89 -7.79
CA LEU A 249 -3.52 -7.25 -9.10
C LEU A 249 -4.07 -5.83 -8.93
N THR A 250 -5.09 -5.63 -8.08
CA THR A 250 -5.66 -4.31 -7.81
C THR A 250 -4.60 -3.36 -7.27
N LYS A 251 -3.83 -3.81 -6.27
CA LYS A 251 -2.75 -3.01 -5.66
C LYS A 251 -1.66 -2.67 -6.69
N LEU A 252 -1.27 -3.61 -7.54
CA LEU A 252 -0.31 -3.39 -8.62
C LEU A 252 -0.85 -2.40 -9.66
N GLY A 253 -2.10 -2.55 -10.11
CA GLY A 253 -2.72 -1.69 -11.11
C GLY A 253 -2.75 -0.22 -10.69
N TYR A 254 -3.18 0.06 -9.45
CA TYR A 254 -3.18 1.43 -8.92
C TYR A 254 -1.78 1.98 -8.65
N LEU A 255 -0.82 1.14 -8.19
CA LEU A 255 0.57 1.59 -8.03
C LEU A 255 1.19 1.95 -9.38
N SER A 256 0.95 1.15 -10.41
CA SER A 256 1.41 1.41 -11.78
C SER A 256 0.77 2.69 -12.35
N LEU A 257 -0.54 2.89 -12.15
CA LEU A 257 -1.23 4.12 -12.55
C LEU A 257 -0.63 5.36 -11.86
N ASN A 258 -0.51 5.34 -10.55
CA ASN A 258 0.03 6.48 -9.78
C ASN A 258 1.51 6.76 -10.08
N SER A 259 2.24 5.78 -10.61
CA SER A 259 3.64 5.94 -11.04
C SER A 259 3.78 6.31 -12.52
N GLY A 260 2.67 6.57 -13.23
CA GLY A 260 2.67 6.89 -14.67
C GLY A 260 2.95 5.71 -15.59
N HIS A 261 3.03 4.48 -15.08
CA HIS A 261 3.24 3.26 -15.89
C HIS A 261 1.91 2.78 -16.51
N LEU A 262 1.31 3.61 -17.38
CA LEU A 262 -0.05 3.45 -17.89
C LEU A 262 -0.27 2.13 -18.63
N LYS A 263 0.68 1.71 -19.47
CA LYS A 263 0.60 0.41 -20.19
C LYS A 263 0.53 -0.77 -19.23
N GLU A 264 1.30 -0.74 -18.14
CA GLU A 264 1.29 -1.81 -17.14
C GLU A 264 -0.01 -1.79 -16.32
N ALA A 265 -0.47 -0.60 -15.94
CA ALA A 265 -1.75 -0.41 -15.23
C ALA A 265 -2.92 -0.95 -16.06
N GLN A 266 -3.01 -0.55 -17.34
CA GLN A 266 -4.04 -1.01 -18.27
C GLN A 266 -4.08 -2.54 -18.35
N LYS A 267 -2.93 -3.17 -18.67
CA LYS A 267 -2.82 -4.62 -18.76
C LYS A 267 -3.26 -5.33 -17.46
N THR A 268 -2.89 -4.75 -16.32
CA THR A 268 -3.23 -5.32 -15.00
C THR A 268 -4.73 -5.26 -14.73
N PHE A 269 -5.39 -4.14 -15.03
CA PHE A 269 -6.85 -4.03 -14.86
C PHE A 269 -7.62 -4.88 -15.88
N GLU A 270 -7.15 -5.00 -17.13
CA GLU A 270 -7.72 -5.91 -18.13
C GLU A 270 -7.62 -7.38 -17.69
N GLN A 271 -6.51 -7.77 -17.06
CA GLN A 271 -6.38 -9.10 -16.46
C GLN A 271 -7.43 -9.32 -15.35
N ILE A 272 -7.68 -8.34 -14.48
CA ILE A 272 -8.72 -8.45 -13.46
C ILE A 272 -10.10 -8.58 -14.10
N LEU A 273 -10.42 -7.81 -15.15
CA LEU A 273 -11.70 -7.91 -15.85
C LEU A 273 -11.88 -9.23 -16.59
N THR A 274 -10.79 -9.89 -16.98
CA THR A 274 -10.85 -11.27 -17.52
C THR A 274 -11.25 -12.27 -16.43
N LEU A 275 -10.74 -12.10 -15.20
CA LEU A 275 -11.04 -12.95 -14.05
C LEU A 275 -12.38 -12.63 -13.37
N SER A 276 -12.78 -11.35 -13.40
CA SER A 276 -13.94 -10.79 -12.71
C SER A 276 -14.53 -9.65 -13.55
N PRO A 277 -15.37 -9.96 -14.55
CA PRO A 277 -15.90 -8.97 -15.51
C PRO A 277 -16.72 -7.83 -14.89
N GLN A 278 -17.23 -8.02 -13.68
CA GLN A 278 -18.03 -7.03 -12.94
C GLN A 278 -17.23 -6.33 -11.84
N ASP A 279 -15.90 -6.39 -11.86
CA ASP A 279 -15.08 -5.69 -10.88
C ASP A 279 -15.15 -4.17 -11.11
N VAL A 280 -15.78 -3.47 -10.16
CA VAL A 280 -15.99 -2.01 -10.21
C VAL A 280 -14.67 -1.26 -10.24
N ARG A 281 -13.71 -1.66 -9.38
CA ARG A 281 -12.44 -0.94 -9.22
C ARG A 281 -11.59 -1.00 -10.47
N SER A 282 -11.60 -2.13 -11.17
CA SER A 282 -10.84 -2.29 -12.40
C SER A 282 -11.47 -1.55 -13.58
N ASN A 283 -12.81 -1.47 -13.65
CA ASN A 283 -13.48 -0.58 -14.61
C ASN A 283 -13.13 0.89 -14.33
N LEU A 284 -13.17 1.34 -13.07
CA LEU A 284 -12.71 2.68 -12.69
C LEU A 284 -11.22 2.90 -13.03
N GLY A 285 -10.36 1.94 -12.69
CA GLY A 285 -8.92 1.99 -12.96
C GLY A 285 -8.60 2.13 -14.44
N LEU A 286 -9.28 1.40 -15.32
CA LEU A 286 -9.13 1.57 -16.78
C LEU A 286 -9.62 2.93 -17.25
N GLY A 287 -10.75 3.41 -16.73
CA GLY A 287 -11.24 4.76 -17.02
C GLY A 287 -10.24 5.85 -16.65
N LEU A 288 -9.62 5.75 -15.47
CA LEU A 288 -8.58 6.68 -15.01
C LEU A 288 -7.30 6.58 -15.87
N VAL A 289 -6.90 5.39 -16.29
CA VAL A 289 -5.78 5.22 -17.23
C VAL A 289 -6.08 5.94 -18.55
N LEU A 290 -7.26 5.76 -19.11
CA LEU A 290 -7.66 6.40 -20.37
C LEU A 290 -7.74 7.92 -20.21
N GLN A 291 -8.25 8.43 -19.09
CA GLN A 291 -8.24 9.85 -18.76
C GLN A 291 -6.80 10.40 -18.72
N ASP A 292 -5.85 9.70 -18.07
CA ASP A 292 -4.46 10.15 -17.99
C ASP A 292 -3.78 10.13 -19.37
N ILE A 293 -4.05 9.10 -20.19
CA ILE A 293 -3.58 9.06 -21.59
C ILE A 293 -4.12 10.27 -22.36
N ALA A 294 -5.41 10.57 -22.27
CA ALA A 294 -6.01 11.71 -22.97
C ALA A 294 -5.40 13.05 -22.52
N TYR A 295 -5.19 13.21 -21.21
CA TYR A 295 -4.56 14.41 -20.66
C TYR A 295 -3.13 14.60 -21.19
N ARG A 296 -2.30 13.55 -21.19
CA ARG A 296 -0.92 13.62 -21.69
C ARG A 296 -0.83 13.82 -23.19
N MET A 297 -1.77 13.25 -23.96
CA MET A 297 -1.85 13.49 -25.41
C MET A 297 -2.06 14.97 -25.75
N GLN A 298 -2.70 15.74 -24.86
CA GLN A 298 -2.94 17.18 -25.06
C GLN A 298 -1.85 18.07 -24.47
N THR A 299 -1.17 17.62 -23.42
CA THR A 299 -0.27 18.48 -22.62
C THR A 299 1.21 18.19 -22.82
N GLU A 300 1.58 17.02 -23.38
CA GLU A 300 2.97 16.63 -23.59
C GLU A 300 3.31 16.56 -25.10
N ASP A 301 4.17 17.47 -25.58
CA ASP A 301 4.57 17.62 -27.00
C ASP A 301 4.98 16.32 -27.71
N ASN A 302 5.54 15.36 -26.97
CA ASN A 302 6.11 14.12 -27.53
C ASN A 302 5.40 12.84 -27.10
N TRP A 303 4.27 12.93 -26.39
CA TRP A 303 3.59 11.73 -25.91
C TRP A 303 3.16 10.81 -27.06
N THR A 304 2.55 11.39 -28.09
CA THR A 304 2.04 10.66 -29.26
C THR A 304 3.15 10.04 -30.11
N SER A 305 4.35 10.64 -30.16
CA SER A 305 5.48 10.11 -30.93
C SER A 305 6.22 8.98 -30.20
N GLN A 306 6.15 8.94 -28.86
CA GLN A 306 6.82 7.94 -28.02
C GLN A 306 5.92 6.75 -27.66
N ASN A 307 4.61 6.86 -27.90
CA ASN A 307 3.63 5.83 -27.56
C ASN A 307 2.91 5.28 -28.79
N GLU A 308 2.18 4.19 -28.61
CA GLU A 308 1.36 3.65 -29.68
C GLU A 308 0.25 4.66 -30.01
N PRO A 309 0.01 4.98 -31.30
CA PRO A 309 -1.06 5.88 -31.68
C PRO A 309 -2.41 5.33 -31.22
N ILE A 310 -3.16 6.11 -30.45
CA ILE A 310 -4.53 5.79 -30.04
C ILE A 310 -5.44 6.79 -30.73
N ASP A 311 -6.42 6.27 -31.46
CA ASP A 311 -7.45 7.08 -32.09
C ASP A 311 -8.29 7.82 -31.00
N PRO A 312 -8.40 9.15 -31.05
CA PRO A 312 -9.15 9.95 -30.07
C PRO A 312 -10.60 9.46 -29.88
N GLN A 313 -11.26 9.05 -30.96
CA GLN A 313 -12.65 8.57 -30.90
C GLN A 313 -12.75 7.22 -30.18
N THR A 314 -11.77 6.34 -30.39
CA THR A 314 -11.65 5.06 -29.66
C THR A 314 -11.42 5.30 -28.18
N LEU A 315 -10.54 6.26 -27.82
CA LEU A 315 -10.21 6.57 -26.44
C LEU A 315 -11.45 7.02 -25.64
N ILE A 316 -12.18 8.03 -26.14
CA ILE A 316 -13.40 8.50 -25.47
C ILE A 316 -14.44 7.38 -25.37
N THR A 317 -14.60 6.56 -26.41
CA THR A 317 -15.58 5.45 -26.41
C THR A 317 -15.25 4.39 -25.36
N ASP A 318 -13.97 4.01 -25.23
CA ASP A 318 -13.54 3.07 -24.20
C ASP A 318 -13.64 3.67 -22.79
N ALA A 319 -13.34 4.97 -22.63
CA ALA A 319 -13.49 5.66 -21.36
C ALA A 319 -14.96 5.70 -20.92
N GLU A 320 -15.89 6.07 -21.81
CA GLU A 320 -17.34 6.01 -21.57
C GLU A 320 -17.78 4.60 -21.15
N LYS A 321 -17.30 3.58 -21.87
CA LYS A 321 -17.61 2.17 -21.59
C LYS A 321 -17.14 1.74 -20.19
N TYR A 322 -15.88 1.99 -19.82
CA TYR A 322 -15.34 1.53 -18.54
C TYR A 322 -15.88 2.37 -17.37
N LEU A 323 -15.90 3.69 -17.47
CA LEU A 323 -16.43 4.57 -16.43
C LEU A 323 -17.94 4.38 -16.26
N GLY A 324 -18.70 4.30 -17.35
CA GLY A 324 -20.13 4.01 -17.32
C GLY A 324 -20.45 2.67 -16.64
N ARG A 325 -19.65 1.62 -16.91
CA ARG A 325 -19.76 0.33 -16.20
C ARG A 325 -19.45 0.46 -14.72
N ALA A 326 -18.40 1.20 -14.35
CA ALA A 326 -18.05 1.43 -12.94
C ALA A 326 -19.19 2.14 -12.19
N ILE A 327 -19.80 3.17 -12.79
CA ILE A 327 -20.96 3.89 -12.24
C ILE A 327 -22.14 2.94 -12.07
N PHE A 328 -22.55 2.26 -13.15
CA PHE A 328 -23.71 1.38 -13.16
C PHE A 328 -23.59 0.24 -12.12
N LEU A 329 -22.45 -0.44 -12.09
CA LEU A 329 -22.21 -1.53 -11.15
C LEU A 329 -22.15 -1.04 -9.71
N SER A 330 -21.53 0.12 -9.47
CA SER A 330 -21.48 0.74 -8.14
C SER A 330 -22.88 1.04 -7.61
N LEU A 331 -23.69 1.76 -8.38
CA LEU A 331 -25.06 2.12 -7.98
C LEU A 331 -25.95 0.88 -7.82
N THR A 332 -25.76 -0.14 -8.66
CA THR A 332 -26.44 -1.44 -8.50
C THR A 332 -26.10 -2.09 -7.16
N ILE A 333 -24.83 -2.08 -6.75
CA ILE A 333 -24.40 -2.65 -5.47
C ILE A 333 -24.92 -1.81 -4.30
N VAL A 334 -24.93 -0.47 -4.42
CA VAL A 334 -25.50 0.42 -3.41
C VAL A 334 -26.97 0.09 -3.17
N ASN A 335 -27.76 -0.03 -4.24
CA ASN A 335 -29.21 -0.29 -4.16
C ASN A 335 -29.55 -1.70 -3.63
N ARG A 336 -28.68 -2.69 -3.85
CA ARG A 336 -28.91 -4.08 -3.43
C ARG A 336 -28.31 -4.42 -2.06
N SER A 337 -27.38 -3.63 -1.55
CA SER A 337 -26.67 -3.97 -0.31
C SER A 337 -27.37 -3.40 0.91
N GLU A 338 -27.59 -4.22 1.93
CA GLU A 338 -28.05 -3.76 3.25
C GLU A 338 -26.89 -3.29 4.16
N ASN A 339 -25.64 -3.49 3.73
CA ASN A 339 -24.47 -3.15 4.52
C ASN A 339 -24.06 -1.69 4.26
N VAL A 340 -24.25 -0.83 5.27
CA VAL A 340 -23.96 0.61 5.19
C VAL A 340 -22.51 0.92 4.77
N ARG A 341 -21.53 0.18 5.30
CA ARG A 341 -20.10 0.37 4.93
C ARG A 341 -19.86 0.02 3.47
N ARG A 342 -20.49 -1.05 2.99
CA ARG A 342 -20.43 -1.44 1.57
C ARG A 342 -21.08 -0.37 0.70
N GLN A 343 -22.28 0.09 1.05
CA GLN A 343 -22.94 1.17 0.32
C GLN A 343 -22.07 2.43 0.24
N ALA A 344 -21.50 2.88 1.36
CA ALA A 344 -20.63 4.06 1.38
C ALA A 344 -19.41 3.89 0.47
N THR A 345 -18.80 2.70 0.48
CA THR A 345 -17.64 2.38 -0.37
C THR A 345 -18.01 2.51 -1.86
N TYR A 346 -19.13 1.93 -2.29
CA TYR A 346 -19.53 1.96 -3.70
C TYR A 346 -20.16 3.29 -4.12
N ARG A 347 -20.79 4.05 -3.21
CA ARG A 347 -21.17 5.43 -3.48
C ARG A 347 -19.96 6.28 -3.84
N ARG A 348 -18.86 6.17 -3.06
CA ARG A 348 -17.61 6.88 -3.38
C ARG A 348 -17.05 6.46 -4.74
N LEU A 349 -17.01 5.16 -5.05
CA LEU A 349 -16.54 4.68 -6.35
C LEU A 349 -17.40 5.17 -7.52
N ALA A 350 -18.71 5.33 -7.33
CA ALA A 350 -19.59 5.93 -8.33
C ALA A 350 -19.26 7.41 -8.56
N VAL A 351 -19.07 8.18 -7.49
CA VAL A 351 -18.66 9.60 -7.55
C VAL A 351 -17.31 9.74 -8.25
N ASP A 352 -16.30 8.95 -7.86
CA ASP A 352 -14.97 8.96 -8.49
C ASP A 352 -15.07 8.67 -10.00
N ALA A 353 -15.92 7.72 -10.40
CA ALA A 353 -16.14 7.37 -11.81
C ALA A 353 -16.92 8.43 -12.59
N GLN A 354 -17.94 9.06 -11.99
CA GLN A 354 -18.67 10.17 -12.59
C GLN A 354 -17.77 11.38 -12.80
N TYR A 355 -16.94 11.72 -11.81
CA TYR A 355 -15.99 12.82 -11.90
C TYR A 355 -14.96 12.58 -13.02
N ALA A 356 -14.38 11.39 -13.06
CA ALA A 356 -13.48 11.00 -14.14
C ALA A 356 -14.15 11.08 -15.53
N LEU A 357 -15.42 10.66 -15.65
CA LEU A 357 -16.14 10.71 -16.91
C LEU A 357 -16.43 12.15 -17.37
N GLY A 358 -16.83 13.02 -16.44
CA GLY A 358 -16.98 14.45 -16.74
C GLY A 358 -15.66 15.09 -17.20
N ASN A 359 -14.53 14.74 -16.58
CA ASN A 359 -13.22 15.22 -17.00
C ASN A 359 -12.82 14.70 -18.39
N VAL A 360 -13.12 13.45 -18.71
CA VAL A 360 -12.94 12.92 -20.07
C VAL A 360 -13.79 13.74 -21.05
N TYR A 361 -15.05 14.04 -20.73
CA TYR A 361 -15.87 14.88 -21.61
C TYR A 361 -15.32 16.29 -21.80
N LEU A 362 -14.75 16.92 -20.77
CA LEU A 362 -14.05 18.20 -20.91
C LEU A 362 -12.84 18.10 -21.85
N LEU A 363 -11.99 17.08 -21.69
CA LEU A 363 -10.82 16.86 -22.53
C LEU A 363 -11.19 16.70 -24.01
N PHE A 364 -12.32 16.06 -24.31
CA PHE A 364 -12.79 15.86 -25.68
C PHE A 364 -13.82 16.90 -26.16
N GLU A 365 -13.88 18.05 -25.48
CA GLU A 365 -14.73 19.19 -25.83
C GLU A 365 -16.23 18.83 -25.94
N LYS A 366 -16.69 17.84 -25.16
CA LYS A 366 -18.08 17.42 -25.04
C LYS A 366 -18.74 18.14 -23.86
N TYR A 367 -18.79 19.47 -23.93
CA TYR A 367 -19.13 20.32 -22.79
C TYR A 367 -20.53 20.05 -22.22
N GLU A 368 -21.53 19.80 -23.07
CA GLU A 368 -22.89 19.49 -22.62
C GLU A 368 -22.95 18.16 -21.86
N LYS A 369 -22.22 17.13 -22.34
CA LYS A 369 -22.13 15.85 -21.64
C LYS A 369 -21.36 15.98 -20.33
N ALA A 370 -20.31 16.81 -20.30
CA ALA A 370 -19.54 17.08 -19.09
C ALA A 370 -20.43 17.72 -18.02
N GLU A 371 -21.16 18.79 -18.37
CA GLU A 371 -22.11 19.46 -17.49
C GLU A 371 -23.16 18.48 -16.96
N GLU A 372 -23.82 17.72 -17.84
CA GLU A 372 -24.83 16.74 -17.44
C GLU A 372 -24.26 15.72 -16.44
N THR A 373 -23.06 15.19 -16.71
CA THR A 373 -22.42 14.19 -15.86
C THR A 373 -22.05 14.74 -14.49
N PHE A 374 -21.51 15.96 -14.43
CA PHE A 374 -21.20 16.62 -13.16
C PHE A 374 -22.46 16.99 -12.39
N THR A 375 -23.52 17.45 -13.06
CA THR A 375 -24.80 17.75 -12.42
C THR A 375 -25.44 16.49 -11.82
N GLN A 376 -25.35 15.34 -12.48
CA GLN A 376 -25.76 14.04 -11.91
C GLN A 376 -24.93 13.63 -10.69
N LEU A 377 -23.62 13.94 -10.67
CA LEU A 377 -22.77 13.72 -9.51
C LEU A 377 -23.24 14.61 -8.34
N LEU A 378 -23.47 15.89 -8.60
CA LEU A 378 -23.89 16.87 -7.59
C LEU A 378 -25.27 16.58 -6.97
N ALA A 379 -26.10 15.78 -7.63
CA ALA A 379 -27.35 15.30 -7.04
C ALA A 379 -27.14 14.39 -5.80
N ASN A 380 -25.95 13.78 -5.66
CA ASN A 380 -25.59 12.91 -4.54
C ASN A 380 -24.49 13.51 -3.63
N ASP A 381 -23.71 14.46 -4.15
CA ASP A 381 -22.61 15.15 -3.46
C ASP A 381 -22.54 16.61 -3.94
N ASP A 382 -23.38 17.46 -3.36
CA ASP A 382 -23.66 18.83 -3.84
C ASP A 382 -22.51 19.84 -3.58
N GLU A 383 -21.51 19.41 -2.81
CA GLU A 383 -20.30 20.16 -2.44
C GLU A 383 -19.03 19.61 -3.13
N HIS A 384 -19.15 18.71 -4.12
CA HIS A 384 -17.98 18.21 -4.84
C HIS A 384 -17.28 19.31 -5.68
N ILE A 385 -16.28 19.95 -5.08
CA ILE A 385 -15.56 21.13 -5.60
C ILE A 385 -15.10 20.94 -7.06
N GLY A 386 -14.46 19.81 -7.37
CA GLY A 386 -13.97 19.53 -8.71
C GLY A 386 -15.08 19.46 -9.77
N ALA A 387 -16.28 18.98 -9.40
CA ALA A 387 -17.40 18.86 -10.33
C ALA A 387 -18.06 20.24 -10.55
N ILE A 388 -18.18 21.05 -9.49
CA ILE A 388 -18.66 22.44 -9.58
C ILE A 388 -17.73 23.26 -10.48
N TYR A 389 -16.41 23.12 -10.30
CA TYR A 389 -15.42 23.76 -11.19
C TYR A 389 -15.46 23.19 -12.62
N GLY A 390 -15.70 21.89 -12.77
CA GLY A 390 -15.87 21.25 -14.08
C GLY A 390 -17.08 21.80 -14.85
N ILE A 391 -18.21 22.04 -14.18
CA ILE A 391 -19.40 22.70 -14.75
C ILE A 391 -19.08 24.13 -15.17
N ALA A 392 -18.39 24.90 -14.30
CA ALA A 392 -17.93 26.24 -14.65
C ALA A 392 -17.06 26.24 -15.91
N SER A 393 -16.13 25.30 -16.01
CA SER A 393 -15.22 25.15 -17.16
C SER A 393 -16.01 24.79 -18.43
N ALA A 394 -17.00 23.90 -18.34
CA ALA A 394 -17.88 23.57 -19.46
C ALA A 394 -18.66 24.81 -19.95
N TYR A 395 -19.28 25.57 -19.04
CA TYR A 395 -20.01 26.79 -19.41
C TYR A 395 -19.11 27.86 -20.01
N GLN A 396 -17.89 28.03 -19.47
CA GLN A 396 -16.92 28.96 -20.03
C GLN A 396 -16.55 28.58 -21.47
N SER A 397 -16.27 27.30 -21.74
CA SER A 397 -15.98 26.83 -23.10
C SER A 397 -17.18 26.91 -24.06
N MET A 398 -18.41 26.86 -23.55
CA MET A 398 -19.62 27.10 -24.33
C MET A 398 -19.91 28.60 -24.55
N GLY A 399 -19.14 29.51 -23.93
CA GLY A 399 -19.35 30.96 -23.99
C GLY A 399 -20.48 31.47 -23.08
N ASP A 400 -21.06 30.61 -22.23
CA ASP A 400 -22.07 31.00 -21.24
C ASP A 400 -21.40 31.52 -19.97
N PHE A 401 -20.90 32.75 -20.09
CA PHE A 401 -20.10 33.37 -19.03
C PHE A 401 -20.89 33.65 -17.74
N ASP A 402 -22.21 33.81 -17.82
CA ASP A 402 -23.03 34.12 -16.64
C ASP A 402 -23.20 32.87 -15.76
N ASN A 403 -23.43 31.70 -16.37
CA ASN A 403 -23.40 30.43 -15.64
C ASN A 403 -21.99 30.08 -15.18
N ALA A 404 -20.96 30.30 -16.01
CA ALA A 404 -19.57 30.09 -15.60
C ALA A 404 -19.20 30.91 -14.34
N GLU A 405 -19.53 32.21 -14.31
CA GLU A 405 -19.32 33.05 -13.12
C GLU A 405 -20.04 32.50 -11.88
N THR A 406 -21.29 32.05 -12.06
CA THR A 406 -22.10 31.49 -10.96
C THR A 406 -21.41 30.29 -10.32
N TYR A 407 -20.96 29.33 -11.14
CA TYR A 407 -20.30 28.12 -10.64
C TYR A 407 -18.88 28.40 -10.13
N LEU A 408 -18.11 29.31 -10.74
CA LEU A 408 -16.81 29.74 -10.22
C LEU A 408 -16.92 30.38 -8.84
N ARG A 409 -17.92 31.24 -8.63
CA ARG A 409 -18.21 31.83 -7.31
C ARG A 409 -18.64 30.77 -6.31
N LYS A 410 -19.38 29.75 -6.72
CA LYS A 410 -19.71 28.58 -5.86
C LYS A 410 -18.45 27.78 -5.50
N THR A 411 -17.54 27.55 -6.44
CA THR A 411 -16.24 26.91 -6.16
C THR A 411 -15.47 27.71 -5.10
N LEU A 412 -15.39 29.02 -5.25
CA LEU A 412 -14.67 29.90 -4.33
C LEU A 412 -15.37 30.12 -2.98
N SER A 413 -16.68 29.86 -2.87
CA SER A 413 -17.35 29.87 -1.56
C SER A 413 -17.04 28.63 -0.73
N LEU A 414 -16.83 27.47 -1.38
CA LEU A 414 -16.43 26.22 -0.74
C LEU A 414 -14.93 26.15 -0.51
N GLU A 415 -14.12 26.59 -1.48
CA GLU A 415 -12.67 26.65 -1.38
C GLU A 415 -12.16 28.04 -1.82
N PRO A 416 -12.06 29.01 -0.88
CA PRO A 416 -11.65 30.38 -1.18
C PRO A 416 -10.26 30.51 -1.82
N ALA A 417 -9.39 29.51 -1.66
CA ALA A 417 -8.02 29.50 -2.17
C ALA A 417 -7.84 28.58 -3.40
N HIS A 418 -8.92 28.17 -4.07
CA HIS A 418 -8.84 27.31 -5.26
C HIS A 418 -8.23 28.06 -6.45
N GLU A 419 -6.94 27.83 -6.73
CA GLU A 419 -6.15 28.64 -7.68
C GLU A 419 -6.72 28.66 -9.11
N TYR A 420 -7.22 27.53 -9.60
CA TYR A 420 -7.81 27.46 -10.94
C TYR A 420 -9.10 28.29 -11.06
N ALA A 421 -9.89 28.35 -9.98
CA ALA A 421 -11.17 29.07 -9.99
C ALA A 421 -10.93 30.58 -9.81
N LEU A 422 -9.93 30.96 -9.01
CA LEU A 422 -9.46 32.32 -8.90
C LEU A 422 -8.98 32.84 -10.26
N ASN A 423 -8.12 32.08 -10.95
CA ASN A 423 -7.62 32.45 -12.26
C ASN A 423 -8.74 32.53 -13.31
N ALA A 424 -9.58 31.48 -13.42
CA ALA A 424 -10.67 31.43 -14.39
C ALA A 424 -11.67 32.58 -14.21
N LEU A 425 -12.04 32.91 -12.96
CA LEU A 425 -12.96 34.02 -12.70
C LEU A 425 -12.34 35.38 -13.02
N GLY A 426 -11.06 35.57 -12.68
CA GLY A 426 -10.35 36.79 -13.05
C GLY A 426 -10.19 36.95 -14.57
N TYR A 427 -9.83 35.87 -15.26
CA TYR A 427 -9.74 35.85 -16.73
C TYR A 427 -11.09 36.17 -17.38
N LEU A 428 -12.18 35.56 -16.92
CA LEU A 428 -13.55 35.83 -17.40
C LEU A 428 -13.93 37.30 -17.26
N TYR A 429 -13.55 37.95 -16.16
CA TYR A 429 -13.74 39.39 -15.95
C TYR A 429 -12.89 40.24 -16.90
N ALA A 430 -11.63 39.87 -17.11
CA ALA A 430 -10.74 40.52 -18.07
C ALA A 430 -11.31 40.43 -19.51
N GLU A 431 -11.76 39.25 -19.91
CA GLU A 431 -12.32 38.97 -21.23
C GLU A 431 -13.58 39.81 -21.50
N LYS A 432 -14.51 39.86 -20.53
CA LYS A 432 -15.71 40.72 -20.59
C LYS A 432 -15.39 42.21 -20.44
N GLY A 433 -14.19 42.59 -20.01
CA GLY A 433 -13.82 43.97 -19.71
C GLY A 433 -14.57 44.55 -18.50
N THR A 434 -14.97 43.70 -17.55
CA THR A 434 -15.77 44.08 -16.37
C THR A 434 -15.00 43.77 -15.09
N LYS A 435 -15.26 44.49 -13.98
CA LYS A 435 -14.68 44.20 -12.66
C LYS A 435 -13.15 44.01 -12.68
N LEU A 436 -12.42 44.79 -13.48
CA LEU A 436 -10.99 44.58 -13.75
C LEU A 436 -10.12 44.62 -12.48
N ASP A 437 -10.46 45.46 -11.50
CA ASP A 437 -9.74 45.49 -10.21
C ASP A 437 -9.96 44.21 -9.38
N GLU A 438 -11.16 43.63 -9.44
CA GLU A 438 -11.45 42.33 -8.82
C GLU A 438 -10.70 41.22 -9.57
N ALA A 439 -10.66 41.28 -10.90
CA ALA A 439 -9.92 40.33 -11.74
C ALA A 439 -8.42 40.29 -11.36
N GLU A 440 -7.80 41.46 -11.24
CA GLU A 440 -6.40 41.60 -10.80
C GLU A 440 -6.19 40.96 -9.42
N ALA A 441 -7.07 41.28 -8.45
CA ALA A 441 -6.97 40.73 -7.10
C ALA A 441 -7.13 39.21 -7.07
N LEU A 442 -8.06 38.66 -7.86
CA LEU A 442 -8.29 37.21 -7.96
C LEU A 442 -7.06 36.49 -8.54
N ILE A 443 -6.52 36.96 -9.66
CA ILE A 443 -5.38 36.32 -10.31
C ILE A 443 -4.10 36.46 -9.47
N LYS A 444 -3.88 37.60 -8.80
CA LYS A 444 -2.77 37.74 -7.84
C LYS A 444 -2.84 36.71 -6.72
N ARG A 445 -4.03 36.41 -6.20
CA ARG A 445 -4.22 35.35 -5.20
C ARG A 445 -3.98 33.94 -5.76
N ALA A 446 -4.24 33.71 -7.05
CA ALA A 446 -3.83 32.46 -7.70
C ALA A 446 -2.29 32.35 -7.79
N LEU A 447 -1.63 33.45 -8.16
CA LEU A 447 -0.16 33.55 -8.24
C LEU A 447 0.53 33.47 -6.87
N GLU A 448 -0.14 33.78 -5.75
CA GLU A 448 0.42 33.53 -4.41
C GLU A 448 0.75 32.05 -4.17
N LYS A 449 -0.04 31.13 -4.75
CA LYS A 449 0.21 29.68 -4.69
C LYS A 449 1.17 29.20 -5.77
N SER A 450 1.03 29.74 -6.98
CA SER A 450 1.76 29.30 -8.16
C SER A 450 2.42 30.50 -8.87
N PRO A 451 3.51 31.08 -8.31
CA PRO A 451 4.05 32.37 -8.76
C PRO A 451 4.61 32.39 -10.19
N GLU A 452 5.03 31.23 -10.68
CA GLU A 452 5.70 31.08 -11.98
C GLU A 452 4.80 30.38 -13.02
N LYS A 453 3.50 30.27 -12.75
CA LYS A 453 2.59 29.59 -13.68
C LYS A 453 2.25 30.50 -14.87
N GLY A 454 2.76 30.15 -16.05
CA GLY A 454 2.67 30.96 -17.26
C GLY A 454 1.23 31.34 -17.64
N GLU A 455 0.26 30.43 -17.50
CA GLU A 455 -1.15 30.69 -17.81
C GLU A 455 -1.78 31.74 -16.87
N TYR A 456 -1.31 31.81 -15.62
CA TYR A 456 -1.80 32.78 -14.63
C TYR A 456 -1.16 34.15 -14.85
N LEU A 457 0.12 34.16 -15.23
CA LEU A 457 0.81 35.38 -15.66
C LEU A 457 0.19 35.96 -16.94
N ASP A 458 -0.18 35.11 -17.90
CA ASP A 458 -0.92 35.52 -19.10
C ASP A 458 -2.25 36.18 -18.74
N SER A 459 -3.03 35.53 -17.88
CA SER A 459 -4.31 36.06 -17.38
C SER A 459 -4.12 37.42 -16.70
N LEU A 460 -3.07 37.60 -15.89
CA LEU A 460 -2.77 38.88 -15.23
C LEU A 460 -2.34 39.95 -16.24
N GLY A 461 -1.49 39.59 -17.20
CA GLY A 461 -1.07 40.46 -18.29
C GLY A 461 -2.26 40.94 -19.12
N TRP A 462 -3.23 40.05 -19.37
CA TRP A 462 -4.48 40.39 -20.06
C TRP A 462 -5.35 41.35 -19.23
N VAL A 463 -5.41 41.19 -17.91
CA VAL A 463 -6.07 42.19 -17.04
C VAL A 463 -5.42 43.56 -17.18
N PHE A 464 -4.09 43.65 -17.10
CA PHE A 464 -3.37 44.92 -17.27
C PHE A 464 -3.61 45.55 -18.64
N PHE A 465 -3.64 44.72 -19.68
CA PHE A 465 -3.97 45.16 -21.03
C PHE A 465 -5.37 45.79 -21.09
N LYS A 466 -6.37 45.14 -20.51
CA LYS A 466 -7.76 45.61 -20.45
C LYS A 466 -7.94 46.86 -19.59
N GLN A 467 -7.10 47.04 -18.56
CA GLN A 467 -7.03 48.27 -17.77
C GLN A 467 -6.29 49.43 -18.48
N GLY A 468 -5.67 49.18 -19.63
CA GLY A 468 -4.85 50.18 -20.35
C GLY A 468 -3.43 50.35 -19.79
N ARG A 469 -3.01 49.48 -18.87
CA ARG A 469 -1.66 49.46 -18.27
C ARG A 469 -0.70 48.67 -19.18
N PHE A 470 -0.50 49.15 -20.41
CA PHE A 470 0.17 48.39 -21.47
C PHE A 470 1.61 48.01 -21.14
N ALA A 471 2.40 48.89 -20.52
CA ALA A 471 3.77 48.58 -20.13
C ALA A 471 3.83 47.43 -19.11
N GLU A 472 2.92 47.40 -18.14
CA GLU A 472 2.84 46.31 -17.15
C GLU A 472 2.34 45.02 -17.79
N ALA A 473 1.39 45.11 -18.74
CA ALA A 473 0.94 43.98 -19.53
C ALA A 473 2.10 43.33 -20.30
N VAL A 474 2.90 44.13 -21.01
CA VAL A 474 4.10 43.66 -21.73
C VAL A 474 5.06 42.93 -20.79
N THR A 475 5.49 43.57 -19.69
CA THR A 475 6.43 42.94 -18.75
C THR A 475 5.88 41.63 -18.16
N THR A 476 4.58 41.58 -17.86
CA THR A 476 3.95 40.38 -17.30
C THR A 476 3.83 39.26 -18.32
N LEU A 477 3.48 39.59 -19.57
CA LEU A 477 3.36 38.63 -20.68
C LEU A 477 4.72 38.13 -21.18
N GLU A 478 5.76 38.97 -21.15
CA GLU A 478 7.15 38.55 -21.36
C GLU A 478 7.58 37.51 -20.32
N ASN A 479 7.17 37.67 -19.06
CA ASN A 479 7.41 36.65 -18.05
C ASN A 479 6.56 35.39 -18.32
N ALA A 480 5.29 35.55 -18.68
CA ALA A 480 4.40 34.44 -19.00
C ALA A 480 4.98 33.52 -20.10
N ILE A 481 5.50 34.09 -21.19
CA ILE A 481 6.09 33.31 -22.29
C ILE A 481 7.44 32.67 -21.92
N GLN A 482 8.18 33.24 -20.96
CA GLN A 482 9.38 32.59 -20.42
C GLN A 482 9.04 31.32 -19.64
N GLN A 483 7.91 31.32 -18.92
CA GLN A 483 7.46 30.17 -18.13
C GLN A 483 6.78 29.09 -18.98
N SER A 484 6.04 29.50 -20.02
CA SER A 484 5.41 28.58 -20.97
C SER A 484 5.86 28.88 -22.41
N PRO A 485 7.13 28.54 -22.77
CA PRO A 485 7.65 28.81 -24.11
C PRO A 485 6.77 28.19 -25.20
N LYS A 486 6.61 28.90 -26.32
CA LYS A 486 5.81 28.48 -27.47
C LYS A 486 4.29 28.38 -27.24
N ASN A 487 3.77 28.93 -26.14
CA ASN A 487 2.33 29.06 -25.99
C ASN A 487 1.79 30.16 -26.93
N VAL A 488 1.04 29.75 -27.94
CA VAL A 488 0.53 30.62 -29.02
C VAL A 488 -0.40 31.70 -28.49
N ILE A 489 -1.24 31.40 -27.50
CA ILE A 489 -2.18 32.37 -26.91
C ILE A 489 -1.42 33.49 -26.19
N ILE A 490 -0.37 33.14 -25.44
CA ILE A 490 0.48 34.12 -24.75
C ILE A 490 1.20 35.01 -25.77
N LEU A 491 1.71 34.44 -26.87
CA LEU A 491 2.33 35.22 -27.95
C LEU A 491 1.34 36.19 -28.62
N ILE A 492 0.09 35.76 -28.80
CA ILE A 492 -0.99 36.61 -29.32
C ILE A 492 -1.25 37.79 -28.38
N HIS A 493 -1.49 37.52 -27.09
CA HIS A 493 -1.71 38.56 -26.07
C HIS A 493 -0.51 39.50 -25.95
N LEU A 494 0.72 38.97 -25.99
CA LEU A 494 1.95 39.75 -25.93
C LEU A 494 2.08 40.69 -27.13
N GLY A 495 1.79 40.20 -28.34
CA GLY A 495 1.82 41.06 -29.53
C GLY A 495 0.74 42.14 -29.49
N ASP A 496 -0.48 41.82 -29.02
CA ASP A 496 -1.54 42.81 -28.81
C ASP A 496 -1.09 43.89 -27.81
N ALA A 497 -0.43 43.48 -26.72
CA ALA A 497 0.13 44.38 -25.71
C ALA A 497 1.25 45.26 -26.27
N TYR A 498 2.19 44.70 -27.03
CA TYR A 498 3.25 45.47 -27.70
C TYR A 498 2.68 46.51 -28.66
N LEU A 499 1.70 46.13 -29.48
CA LEU A 499 1.07 47.06 -30.42
C LEU A 499 0.44 48.24 -29.68
N LYS A 500 -0.28 47.99 -28.57
CA LYS A 500 -0.87 49.06 -27.74
C LYS A 500 0.17 49.85 -26.95
N ASN A 501 1.32 49.25 -26.63
CA ASN A 501 2.45 49.92 -26.00
C ASN A 501 3.34 50.70 -27.00
N ASN A 502 2.90 50.85 -28.27
CA ASN A 502 3.61 51.55 -29.33
C ASN A 502 4.96 50.90 -29.72
N GLU A 503 5.01 49.56 -29.69
CA GLU A 503 6.14 48.71 -30.10
C GLU A 503 5.74 47.75 -31.24
N PRO A 504 5.35 48.26 -32.43
CA PRO A 504 4.78 47.44 -33.51
C PRO A 504 5.76 46.40 -34.08
N ASP A 505 7.06 46.71 -34.12
CA ASP A 505 8.09 45.77 -34.63
C ASP A 505 8.14 44.50 -33.76
N LYS A 506 8.12 44.67 -32.43
CA LYS A 506 8.08 43.52 -31.51
C LYS A 506 6.77 42.75 -31.58
N ALA A 507 5.65 43.45 -31.78
CA ALA A 507 4.36 42.80 -31.98
C ALA A 507 4.38 41.88 -33.22
N GLN A 508 4.96 42.37 -34.31
CA GLN A 508 5.12 41.59 -35.54
C GLN A 508 6.02 40.37 -35.32
N ASP A 509 7.14 40.51 -34.60
CA ASP A 509 8.06 39.41 -34.32
C ASP A 509 7.37 38.27 -33.55
N VAL A 510 6.64 38.58 -32.47
CA VAL A 510 5.97 37.54 -31.65
C VAL A 510 4.79 36.89 -32.38
N TRP A 511 4.06 37.63 -33.22
CA TRP A 511 3.01 37.02 -34.05
C TRP A 511 3.58 36.16 -35.18
N GLN A 512 4.74 36.52 -35.73
CA GLN A 512 5.46 35.64 -36.68
C GLN A 512 5.90 34.35 -35.99
N GLU A 513 6.46 34.45 -34.78
CA GLU A 513 6.79 33.27 -33.97
C GLU A 513 5.54 32.40 -33.75
N ALA A 514 4.42 33.01 -33.33
CA ALA A 514 3.15 32.32 -33.15
C ALA A 514 2.67 31.62 -34.43
N GLN A 515 2.83 32.26 -35.60
CA GLN A 515 2.50 31.67 -36.90
C GLN A 515 3.42 30.50 -37.27
N THR A 516 4.69 30.49 -36.84
CA THR A 516 5.55 29.31 -37.07
C THR A 516 5.10 28.08 -36.29
N ILE A 517 4.44 28.28 -35.14
CA ILE A 517 3.92 27.23 -34.26
C ILE A 517 2.56 26.74 -34.76
N GLU A 518 1.66 27.67 -35.11
CA GLU A 518 0.34 27.38 -35.69
C GLU A 518 0.14 28.08 -37.05
N PRO A 519 0.66 27.50 -38.17
CA PRO A 519 0.63 28.13 -39.49
C PRO A 519 -0.77 28.41 -40.03
N GLU A 520 -1.78 27.67 -39.55
CA GLU A 520 -3.16 27.78 -40.02
C GLU A 520 -4.06 28.64 -39.14
N ASN A 521 -3.56 29.18 -38.03
CA ASN A 521 -4.36 30.00 -37.12
C ASN A 521 -4.73 31.34 -37.79
N THR A 522 -6.02 31.54 -38.03
CA THR A 522 -6.57 32.71 -38.73
C THR A 522 -6.42 33.99 -37.92
N GLU A 523 -6.49 33.91 -36.59
CA GLU A 523 -6.35 35.06 -35.69
C GLU A 523 -4.96 35.71 -35.81
N ILE A 524 -3.93 34.89 -35.99
CA ILE A 524 -2.54 35.34 -36.19
C ILE A 524 -2.39 35.96 -37.59
N LYS A 525 -2.95 35.31 -38.62
CA LYS A 525 -2.94 35.82 -40.01
C LYS A 525 -3.60 37.20 -40.10
N GLU A 526 -4.72 37.41 -39.41
CA GLU A 526 -5.39 38.70 -39.35
C GLU A 526 -4.52 39.78 -38.69
N ARG A 527 -3.90 39.48 -37.54
CA ARG A 527 -3.01 40.43 -36.84
C ARG A 527 -1.80 40.84 -37.66
N LEU A 528 -1.17 39.89 -38.36
CA LEU A 528 -0.03 40.16 -39.26
C LEU A 528 -0.41 40.96 -40.52
N SER A 529 -1.71 41.09 -40.83
CA SER A 529 -2.21 41.83 -41.98
C SER A 529 -2.62 43.28 -41.67
N ARG A 530 -2.71 43.63 -40.38
CA ARG A 530 -3.04 44.98 -39.89
C ARG A 530 -1.77 45.82 -39.80
#